data_AF-A0A3R8IQD9-F1
#
_entry.id   AF-A0A3R8IQD9-F1
#
_cell.length_a   1.000
_cell.length_b   1.000
_cell.length_c   1.000
_cell.angle_alpha   90.00
_cell.angle_beta   90.00
_cell.angle_gamma   90.00
#
_symmetry.space_group_name_H-M   'P 1'
#
loop_
_entity.id
_entity.type
_entity.pdbx_description
1 polymer ?
#
loop_
_entity_poly.entity_id
_entity_poly.type
_entity_poly.pdbx_seq_one_letter_code
_entity_poly.pdbx_strand_id
1 'polypeptide(L)'
;MIYIKIDFPAGRWHATAWGSHVNEGVPEWPPCPWRLSRALIAAWHWKHRRQNETVLRALIDKLASAAPDYRLPQASAAHTRHYMPVVTGKNETKTKIFDTFVHVNKGESLWIRWDIALTPEEHTLLGTLLASLNYMGRAESLVIATLLDDSDTSPPSDTTPPPPPPPSDTPTWTTPAPPPPPPPPPPLGRQPLSNASACSLPKKPPLTRKPAPQHKAPLAKNR
;
A
#
# COMPACT_ATOMS: atom_id res chain seq x y z
N MET A 1 -0.45 20.67 16.60
CA MET A 1 0.26 19.96 15.52
C MET A 1 0.08 18.46 15.76
N ILE A 2 0.46 17.60 14.82
CA ILE A 2 0.42 16.14 15.02
C ILE A 2 1.82 15.57 14.78
N TYR A 3 2.28 14.73 15.71
CA TYR A 3 3.49 13.96 15.57
C TYR A 3 3.18 12.47 15.64
N ILE A 4 3.60 11.73 14.62
CA ILE A 4 3.44 10.28 14.54
C ILE A 4 4.84 9.67 14.44
N LYS A 5 5.14 8.77 15.38
CA LYS A 5 6.34 7.93 15.34
C LYS A 5 5.97 6.55 14.83
N ILE A 6 6.73 6.04 13.88
CA ILE A 6 6.59 4.70 13.33
C ILE A 6 7.91 3.95 13.54
N ASP A 7 7.83 2.90 14.34
CA ASP A 7 8.90 1.93 14.54
C ASP A 7 8.69 0.73 13.59
N PHE A 8 9.79 0.15 13.12
CA PHE A 8 9.79 -1.02 12.23
C PHE A 8 10.40 -2.24 12.96
N PRO A 9 9.61 -3.07 13.66
CA PRO A 9 10.14 -4.19 14.43
C PRO A 9 10.94 -5.19 13.60
N ALA A 10 10.54 -5.39 12.34
CA ALA A 10 11.24 -6.26 11.40
C ALA A 10 12.40 -5.56 10.65
N GLY A 11 12.59 -4.25 10.84
CA GLY A 11 13.58 -3.43 10.14
C GLY A 11 13.37 -3.37 8.62
N ARG A 12 12.17 -3.71 8.12
CA ARG A 12 11.86 -3.76 6.70
C ARG A 12 10.57 -3.04 6.38
N TRP A 13 10.61 -2.29 5.29
CA TRP A 13 9.47 -1.61 4.71
C TRP A 13 9.32 -2.04 3.24
N HIS A 14 8.28 -2.82 2.97
CA HIS A 14 7.92 -3.31 1.64
C HIS A 14 6.82 -2.43 1.04
N ALA A 15 7.21 -1.60 0.08
CA ALA A 15 6.28 -0.84 -0.76
C ALA A 15 6.94 -0.56 -2.12
N THR A 16 6.18 -0.74 -3.20
CA THR A 16 6.60 -0.33 -4.55
C THR A 16 6.23 1.13 -4.76
N ALA A 17 7.15 1.93 -5.29
CA ALA A 17 6.92 3.33 -5.60
C ALA A 17 5.73 3.49 -6.57
N TRP A 18 4.97 4.56 -6.39
CA TRP A 18 3.85 4.86 -7.28
C TRP A 18 4.37 5.12 -8.71
N GLY A 19 3.66 4.58 -9.71
CA GLY A 19 4.07 4.70 -11.12
C GLY A 19 5.20 3.75 -11.54
N SER A 20 5.72 2.93 -10.62
CA SER A 20 6.70 1.88 -10.93
C SER A 20 6.05 0.50 -10.98
N HIS A 21 6.51 -0.34 -11.91
CA HIS A 21 6.14 -1.74 -11.93
C HIS A 21 6.90 -2.51 -10.82
N VAL A 22 6.28 -3.54 -10.23
CA VAL A 22 6.87 -4.33 -9.13
C VAL A 22 8.23 -4.96 -9.48
N ASN A 23 8.44 -5.26 -10.76
CA ASN A 23 9.69 -5.83 -11.26
C ASN A 23 10.79 -4.79 -11.62
N GLU A 24 10.54 -3.49 -11.39
CA GLU A 24 11.57 -2.45 -11.56
C GLU A 24 12.50 -2.33 -10.36
N GLY A 25 12.13 -2.89 -9.20
CA GLY A 25 13.01 -2.89 -8.05
C GLY A 25 13.10 -1.56 -7.30
N VAL A 26 12.14 -0.65 -7.51
CA VAL A 26 12.14 0.69 -6.90
C VAL A 26 11.22 0.70 -5.67
N PRO A 27 11.78 0.72 -4.45
CA PRO A 27 10.96 0.81 -3.26
C PRO A 27 10.48 2.24 -3.02
N GLU A 28 9.33 2.37 -2.38
CA GLU A 28 8.78 3.66 -1.99
C GLU A 28 9.40 4.15 -0.69
N TRP A 29 10.13 5.26 -0.73
CA TRP A 29 10.70 5.92 0.44
C TRP A 29 10.85 7.42 0.19
N PRO A 30 10.30 8.31 1.04
CA PRO A 30 9.44 8.03 2.19
C PRO A 30 8.11 7.35 1.82
N PRO A 31 7.41 6.74 2.79
CA PRO A 31 6.05 6.24 2.55
C PRO A 31 5.12 7.37 2.11
N CYS A 32 4.31 7.15 1.08
CA CYS A 32 3.32 8.13 0.67
C CYS A 32 2.23 8.28 1.75
N PRO A 33 1.73 9.52 1.98
CA PRO A 33 0.74 9.78 3.03
C PRO A 33 -0.54 8.93 2.87
N TRP A 34 -0.93 8.68 1.63
CA TRP A 34 -2.07 7.83 1.28
C TRP A 34 -1.99 6.41 1.86
N ARG A 35 -0.79 5.82 2.00
CA ARG A 35 -0.63 4.49 2.61
C ARG A 35 -1.01 4.50 4.07
N LEU A 36 -0.66 5.57 4.80
CA LEU A 36 -1.08 5.73 6.19
C LEU A 36 -2.61 5.88 6.25
N SER A 37 -3.20 6.76 5.43
CA SER A 37 -4.66 6.95 5.39
C SER A 37 -5.40 5.64 5.09
N ARG A 38 -4.93 4.85 4.11
CA ARG A 38 -5.49 3.52 3.84
C ARG A 38 -5.36 2.56 5.00
N ALA A 39 -4.22 2.55 5.69
CA ALA A 39 -3.99 1.69 6.85
C ALA A 39 -4.95 2.05 7.99
N LEU A 40 -5.16 3.35 8.26
CA LEU A 40 -6.10 3.85 9.26
C LEU A 40 -7.55 3.45 8.93
N ILE A 41 -7.98 3.62 7.67
CA ILE A 41 -9.32 3.21 7.21
C ILE A 41 -9.51 1.70 7.36
N ALA A 42 -8.51 0.91 6.97
CA ALA A 42 -8.56 -0.55 7.11
C ALA A 42 -8.66 -0.97 8.59
N ALA A 43 -7.86 -0.35 9.46
CA ALA A 43 -7.91 -0.58 10.90
C ALA A 43 -9.27 -0.22 11.49
N TRP A 44 -9.89 0.88 11.04
CA TRP A 44 -11.22 1.26 11.46
C TRP A 44 -12.26 0.20 11.07
N HIS A 45 -12.29 -0.21 9.80
CA HIS A 45 -13.26 -1.22 9.34
C HIS A 45 -13.08 -2.57 10.03
N TRP A 46 -11.85 -2.96 10.33
CA TRP A 46 -11.55 -4.27 10.91
C TRP A 46 -11.71 -4.31 12.44
N LYS A 47 -11.18 -3.30 13.14
CA LYS A 47 -11.05 -3.31 14.61
C LYS A 47 -11.98 -2.33 15.33
N HIS A 48 -12.40 -1.25 14.67
CA HIS A 48 -13.09 -0.12 15.30
C HIS A 48 -14.41 0.29 14.64
N ARG A 49 -15.06 -0.61 13.90
CA ARG A 49 -16.29 -0.34 13.11
C ARG A 49 -17.48 0.20 13.93
N ARG A 50 -17.44 0.07 15.27
CA ARG A 50 -18.47 0.60 16.18
C ARG A 50 -18.28 2.08 16.52
N GLN A 51 -17.12 2.65 16.22
CA GLN A 51 -16.86 4.07 16.44
C GLN A 51 -17.54 4.93 15.37
N ASN A 52 -17.57 6.24 15.58
CA ASN A 52 -18.29 7.16 14.70
C ASN A 52 -17.57 7.33 13.34
N GLU A 53 -18.23 6.90 12.25
CA GLU A 53 -17.70 7.01 10.89
C GLU A 53 -17.54 8.46 10.43
N THR A 54 -18.38 9.38 10.90
CA THR A 54 -18.27 10.81 10.56
C THR A 54 -16.96 11.40 11.07
N VAL A 55 -16.52 11.00 12.27
CA VAL A 55 -15.22 11.43 12.84
C VAL A 55 -14.06 10.87 12.04
N LEU A 56 -14.15 9.61 11.59
CA LEU A 56 -13.14 9.01 10.70
C LEU A 56 -13.02 9.81 9.39
N ARG A 57 -14.14 10.11 8.74
CA ARG A 57 -14.14 10.86 7.47
C ARG A 57 -13.50 12.23 7.64
N ALA A 58 -13.91 12.99 8.66
CA ALA A 58 -13.33 14.29 8.98
C ALA A 58 -11.82 14.22 9.25
N LEU A 59 -11.36 13.20 10.00
CA LEU A 59 -9.94 12.96 10.25
C LEU A 59 -9.16 12.70 8.96
N ILE A 60 -9.64 11.82 8.09
CA ILE A 60 -8.98 11.49 6.82
C ILE A 60 -8.96 12.69 5.87
N ASP A 61 -10.04 13.47 5.80
CA ASP A 61 -10.11 14.68 4.97
C ASP A 61 -9.09 15.73 5.43
N LYS A 62 -8.92 15.91 6.75
CA LYS A 62 -7.89 16.80 7.30
C LYS A 62 -6.47 16.31 6.98
N LEU A 63 -6.19 15.02 7.16
CA LEU A 63 -4.88 14.44 6.79
C LEU A 63 -4.59 14.56 5.29
N ALA A 64 -5.61 14.51 4.45
CA ALA A 64 -5.49 14.69 3.00
C ALA A 64 -5.35 16.16 2.56
N SER A 65 -5.79 17.12 3.40
CA SER A 65 -5.75 18.56 3.08
C SER A 65 -4.34 19.17 3.12
N ALA A 66 -3.39 18.52 3.79
CA ALA A 66 -2.02 19.00 3.95
C ALA A 66 -0.99 17.89 3.75
N ALA A 67 0.15 18.23 3.15
CA ALA A 67 1.26 17.31 3.02
C ALA A 67 1.99 17.16 4.38
N PRO A 68 2.34 15.94 4.80
CA PRO A 68 3.21 15.75 5.95
C PRO A 68 4.66 16.11 5.66
N ASP A 69 5.36 16.48 6.72
CA ASP A 69 6.81 16.48 6.77
C ASP A 69 7.32 15.16 7.34
N TYR A 70 8.43 14.68 6.81
CA TYR A 70 9.08 13.48 7.31
C TYR A 70 10.44 13.78 7.90
N ARG A 71 10.80 13.05 8.96
CA ARG A 71 12.17 12.89 9.40
C ARG A 71 12.52 11.41 9.24
N LEU A 72 13.38 11.15 8.27
CA LEU A 72 13.68 9.79 7.84
C LEU A 72 14.80 9.21 8.70
N PRO A 73 14.67 7.96 9.14
CA PRO A 73 15.79 7.22 9.70
C PRO A 73 16.79 6.90 8.58
N GLN A 74 18.02 6.61 8.96
CA GLN A 74 18.99 6.00 8.09
C GLN A 74 18.44 4.67 7.58
N ALA A 75 18.36 4.57 6.26
CA ALA A 75 17.73 3.45 5.59
C ALA A 75 18.40 3.16 4.25
N SER A 76 18.32 1.92 3.80
CA SER A 76 18.92 1.46 2.54
C SER A 76 17.90 0.68 1.71
N ALA A 77 17.81 0.97 0.42
CA ALA A 77 17.00 0.20 -0.51
C ALA A 77 17.65 -1.18 -0.78
N ALA A 78 16.85 -2.23 -0.79
CA ALA A 78 17.28 -3.59 -1.06
C ALA A 78 16.18 -4.39 -1.78
N HIS A 79 16.56 -5.54 -2.34
CA HIS A 79 15.62 -6.45 -2.98
C HIS A 79 16.05 -7.91 -2.81
N THR A 80 15.10 -8.84 -2.86
CA THR A 80 15.33 -10.25 -3.14
C THR A 80 14.94 -10.58 -4.57
N ARG A 81 15.56 -11.60 -5.15
CA ARG A 81 15.33 -12.04 -6.54
C ARG A 81 14.85 -13.48 -6.53
N HIS A 82 13.65 -13.70 -7.05
CA HIS A 82 13.04 -15.01 -7.14
C HIS A 82 12.91 -15.43 -8.60
N TYR A 83 13.27 -16.67 -8.93
CA TYR A 83 13.15 -17.22 -10.27
C TYR A 83 11.96 -18.20 -10.29
N MET A 84 10.77 -17.68 -10.59
CA MET A 84 9.54 -18.47 -10.55
C MET A 84 9.37 -19.30 -11.83
N PRO A 85 9.05 -20.58 -11.73
CA PRO A 85 8.76 -21.40 -12.91
C PRO A 85 7.44 -20.95 -13.54
N VAL A 86 7.45 -20.75 -14.85
CA VAL A 86 6.27 -20.53 -15.68
C VAL A 86 6.19 -21.71 -16.63
N VAL A 87 5.17 -22.55 -16.42
CA VAL A 87 4.92 -23.73 -17.24
C VAL A 87 3.90 -23.36 -18.31
N THR A 88 4.34 -23.39 -19.58
CA THR A 88 3.47 -23.18 -20.75
C THR A 88 3.48 -24.45 -21.59
N GLY A 89 2.46 -25.28 -21.42
CA GLY A 89 2.38 -26.60 -22.06
C GLY A 89 3.44 -27.55 -21.51
N LYS A 90 4.37 -28.00 -22.36
CA LYS A 90 5.51 -28.87 -21.98
C LYS A 90 6.80 -28.12 -21.66
N ASN A 91 6.81 -26.79 -21.85
CA ASN A 91 8.00 -25.97 -21.65
C ASN A 91 7.93 -25.28 -20.28
N GLU A 92 9.03 -25.33 -19.53
CA GLU A 92 9.20 -24.57 -18.29
C GLU A 92 10.25 -23.47 -18.53
N THR A 93 9.85 -22.22 -18.35
CA THR A 93 10.76 -21.06 -18.34
C THR A 93 10.79 -20.43 -16.95
N LYS A 94 11.88 -19.76 -16.59
CA LYS A 94 11.99 -19.07 -15.29
C LYS A 94 11.79 -17.58 -15.47
N THR A 95 10.79 -17.02 -14.82
CA THR A 95 10.56 -15.57 -14.76
C THR A 95 11.17 -15.01 -13.49
N LYS A 96 12.03 -13.99 -13.66
CA LYS A 96 12.65 -13.28 -12.53
C LYS A 96 11.65 -12.28 -11.96
N ILE A 97 11.39 -12.38 -10.66
CA ILE A 97 10.53 -11.50 -9.88
C ILE A 97 11.36 -10.83 -8.80
N PHE A 98 11.18 -9.53 -8.63
CA PHE A 98 11.78 -8.77 -7.54
C PHE A 98 10.81 -8.63 -6.38
N ASP A 99 11.31 -8.79 -5.17
CA ASP A 99 10.63 -8.35 -3.95
C ASP A 99 11.50 -7.28 -3.27
N THR A 100 11.03 -6.05 -3.34
CA THR A 100 11.81 -4.85 -3.02
C THR A 100 11.37 -4.26 -1.69
N PHE A 101 12.32 -3.81 -0.89
CA PHE A 101 12.09 -3.24 0.42
C PHE A 101 13.14 -2.18 0.79
N VAL A 102 12.81 -1.37 1.77
CA VAL A 102 13.75 -0.51 2.47
C VAL A 102 14.12 -1.18 3.79
N HIS A 103 15.41 -1.28 4.05
CA HIS A 103 15.95 -1.68 5.34
C HIS A 103 16.16 -0.44 6.22
N VAL A 104 15.50 -0.41 7.37
CA VAL A 104 15.63 0.66 8.36
C VAL A 104 16.54 0.18 9.48
N ASN A 105 17.50 1.03 9.89
CA ASN A 105 18.44 0.71 10.96
C ASN A 105 17.72 0.36 12.27
N LYS A 106 18.30 -0.58 13.02
CA LYS A 106 17.74 -1.00 14.31
C LYS A 106 17.76 0.15 15.31
N GLY A 107 16.64 0.38 15.98
CA GLY A 107 16.50 1.44 16.98
C GLY A 107 16.16 2.81 16.40
N GLU A 108 16.13 2.94 15.08
CA GLU A 108 15.68 4.15 14.42
C GLU A 108 14.21 4.09 14.01
N SER A 109 13.59 5.26 13.93
CA SER A 109 12.15 5.41 13.73
C SER A 109 11.86 6.43 12.64
N LEU A 110 10.80 6.21 11.89
CA LEU A 110 10.23 7.21 10.99
C LEU A 110 9.35 8.16 11.78
N TRP A 111 9.57 9.45 11.61
CA TRP A 111 8.72 10.48 12.19
C TRP A 111 7.97 11.21 11.10
N ILE A 112 6.68 11.43 11.36
CA ILE A 112 5.80 12.13 10.45
C ILE A 112 5.12 13.26 11.21
N ARG A 113 5.15 14.45 10.64
CA ARG A 113 4.57 15.66 11.21
C ARG A 113 3.49 16.21 10.28
N TRP A 114 2.34 16.56 10.84
CA TRP A 114 1.33 17.38 10.16
C TRP A 114 1.10 18.70 10.89
N ASP A 115 1.05 19.78 10.12
CA ASP A 115 0.59 21.08 10.59
C ASP A 115 -0.91 21.24 10.36
N ILE A 116 -1.70 20.44 11.09
CA ILE A 116 -3.16 20.49 11.07
C ILE A 116 -3.73 20.47 12.49
N ALA A 117 -4.91 21.07 12.67
CA ALA A 117 -5.64 21.06 13.92
C ALA A 117 -6.72 19.97 13.93
N LEU A 118 -6.60 19.03 14.87
CA LEU A 118 -7.62 18.01 15.13
C LEU A 118 -8.53 18.42 16.28
N THR A 119 -9.79 17.98 16.21
CA THR A 119 -10.68 18.01 17.37
C THR A 119 -10.24 16.95 18.39
N PRO A 120 -10.64 17.07 19.67
CA PRO A 120 -10.31 16.07 20.69
C PRO A 120 -10.80 14.65 20.33
N GLU A 121 -11.96 14.56 19.68
CA GLU A 121 -12.51 13.28 19.20
C GLU A 121 -11.67 12.67 18.08
N GLU A 122 -11.26 13.48 17.10
CA GLU A 122 -10.40 13.05 15.99
C GLU A 122 -9.01 12.62 16.49
N HIS A 123 -8.44 13.35 17.46
CA HIS A 123 -7.15 13.02 18.07
C HIS A 123 -7.21 11.68 18.80
N THR A 124 -8.26 11.46 19.59
CA THR A 124 -8.49 10.20 20.32
C THR A 124 -8.69 9.02 19.35
N LEU A 125 -9.46 9.25 18.28
CA LEU A 125 -9.66 8.26 17.23
C LEU A 125 -8.34 7.91 16.54
N LEU A 126 -7.55 8.93 16.15
CA LEU A 126 -6.26 8.74 15.50
C LEU A 126 -5.32 7.91 16.37
N GLY A 127 -5.18 8.24 17.65
CA GLY A 127 -4.34 7.48 18.59
C GLY A 127 -4.78 6.02 18.70
N THR A 128 -6.09 5.78 18.79
CA THR A 128 -6.67 4.43 18.83
C THR A 128 -6.34 3.65 17.55
N LEU A 129 -6.53 4.26 16.38
CA LEU A 129 -6.27 3.61 15.09
C LEU A 129 -4.78 3.30 14.91
N LEU A 130 -3.90 4.24 15.23
CA LEU A 130 -2.44 4.06 15.14
C LEU A 130 -1.95 2.93 16.06
N ALA A 131 -2.40 2.91 17.31
CA ALA A 131 -2.06 1.84 18.26
C ALA A 131 -2.54 0.46 17.81
N SER A 132 -3.55 0.41 16.94
CA SER A 132 -4.10 -0.82 16.38
C SER A 132 -3.40 -1.28 15.09
N LEU A 133 -2.45 -0.52 14.54
CA LEU A 133 -1.74 -0.91 13.31
C LEU A 133 -0.74 -2.05 13.59
N ASN A 134 -0.78 -3.08 12.74
CA ASN A 134 0.18 -4.19 12.79
C ASN A 134 1.18 -4.14 11.64
N TYR A 135 0.75 -3.62 10.49
CA TYR A 135 1.55 -3.45 9.30
C TYR A 135 1.03 -2.24 8.51
N MET A 136 1.86 -1.68 7.64
CA MET A 136 1.46 -0.60 6.74
C MET A 136 1.91 -0.92 5.31
N GLY A 137 1.00 -0.83 4.33
CA GLY A 137 1.29 -1.29 2.97
C GLY A 137 1.16 -2.81 2.84
N ARG A 138 2.27 -3.53 2.64
CA ARG A 138 2.26 -5.00 2.57
C ARG A 138 2.39 -5.64 3.96
N ALA A 139 1.98 -6.90 4.08
CA ALA A 139 1.98 -7.62 5.36
C ALA A 139 3.39 -7.84 5.94
N GLU A 140 4.42 -7.79 5.09
CA GLU A 140 5.83 -7.89 5.48
C GLU A 140 6.36 -6.61 6.13
N SER A 141 5.68 -5.47 5.94
CA SER A 141 6.00 -4.16 6.52
C SER A 141 5.41 -4.01 7.92
N LEU A 142 5.92 -4.77 8.89
CA LEU A 142 5.46 -4.67 10.28
C LEU A 142 5.79 -3.30 10.87
N VAL A 143 4.81 -2.70 11.54
CA VAL A 143 4.94 -1.37 12.15
C VAL A 143 4.35 -1.32 13.54
N ILE A 144 4.91 -0.45 14.37
CA ILE A 144 4.29 0.03 15.60
C ILE A 144 4.18 1.54 15.45
N ALA A 145 2.95 2.07 15.51
CA ALA A 145 2.70 3.50 15.36
C ALA A 145 2.26 4.11 16.70
N THR A 146 2.84 5.26 17.03
CA THR A 146 2.56 5.99 18.26
C THR A 146 2.24 7.44 17.92
N LEU A 147 1.11 7.92 18.43
CA LEU A 147 0.75 9.33 18.42
C LEU A 147 1.49 10.01 19.58
N LEU A 148 2.19 11.09 19.30
CA LEU A 148 2.97 11.84 20.28
C LEU A 148 2.35 13.20 20.52
N ASP A 149 2.41 13.62 21.78
CA ASP A 149 2.05 14.98 22.18
C ASP A 149 3.20 15.95 21.82
N ASP A 150 2.89 17.25 21.71
CA ASP A 150 3.85 18.27 21.30
C ASP A 150 5.12 18.31 22.20
N SER A 151 5.07 17.80 23.43
CA SER A 151 6.21 17.69 24.36
C SER A 151 7.21 16.58 24.02
N ASP A 152 6.80 15.54 23.29
CA ASP A 152 7.57 14.31 23.06
C ASP A 152 8.34 14.33 21.73
N THR A 153 8.43 15.52 21.12
CA THR A 153 8.99 15.74 19.78
C THR A 153 10.51 15.54 19.70
N SER A 154 11.21 15.40 20.84
CA SER A 154 12.65 15.12 20.84
C SER A 154 12.90 13.62 20.73
N PRO A 155 13.77 13.15 19.80
CA PRO A 155 14.30 11.79 19.92
C PRO A 155 14.96 11.63 21.30
N PRO A 156 15.04 10.41 21.86
CA PRO A 156 15.99 10.17 22.92
C PRO A 156 17.36 10.64 22.40
N SER A 157 17.94 11.65 23.06
CA SER A 157 19.32 12.05 22.77
C SER A 157 20.17 10.81 23.04
N ASP A 158 20.65 10.20 21.96
CA ASP A 158 21.43 8.98 22.01
C ASP A 158 22.66 9.25 22.89
N THR A 159 22.60 8.85 24.16
CA THR A 159 23.66 9.08 25.12
C THR A 159 24.63 7.92 25.02
N THR A 160 25.17 7.69 23.83
CA THR A 160 26.38 6.91 23.61
C THR A 160 27.06 7.50 22.37
N PRO A 161 28.25 8.11 22.47
CA PRO A 161 28.92 8.63 21.29
C PRO A 161 29.40 7.46 20.41
N PRO A 162 28.93 7.31 19.15
CA PRO A 162 29.63 6.48 18.18
C PRO A 162 30.95 7.18 17.76
N PRO A 163 31.98 6.43 17.32
CA PRO A 163 33.15 7.04 16.70
C PRO A 163 32.73 7.85 15.48
N PRO A 164 33.41 8.98 15.16
CA PRO A 164 32.94 9.93 14.18
C PRO A 164 32.81 9.30 12.79
N PRO A 165 31.60 9.29 12.18
CA PRO A 165 31.45 8.99 10.76
C PRO A 165 31.82 10.24 9.91
N PRO A 166 32.14 10.06 8.61
CA PRO A 166 32.32 11.18 7.68
C PRO A 166 31.03 12.02 7.59
N PRO A 167 31.12 13.31 7.16
CA PRO A 167 30.00 14.24 7.24
C PRO A 167 28.80 13.73 6.43
N SER A 168 27.69 13.43 7.10
CA SER A 168 26.42 13.07 6.47
C SER A 168 25.27 13.62 7.31
N ASP A 169 24.62 14.63 6.75
CA ASP A 169 23.24 15.08 6.94
C ASP A 169 22.59 14.79 8.30
N THR A 170 22.60 15.79 9.19
CA THR A 170 21.67 15.81 10.34
C THR A 170 20.24 15.60 9.85
N PRO A 171 19.45 14.69 10.47
CA PRO A 171 18.08 14.42 10.05
C PRO A 171 17.18 15.62 10.36
N THR A 172 17.03 16.49 9.36
CA THR A 172 16.12 17.62 9.33
C THR A 172 14.76 17.20 8.80
N TRP A 173 13.70 17.83 9.31
CA TRP A 173 12.37 17.67 8.77
C TRP A 173 12.37 18.10 7.30
N THR A 174 12.02 17.18 6.42
CA THR A 174 11.98 17.40 4.98
C THR A 174 10.56 17.19 4.50
N THR A 175 10.00 18.21 3.85
CA THR A 175 8.77 18.06 3.07
C THR A 175 9.13 17.34 1.76
N PRO A 176 8.58 16.15 1.47
CA PRO A 176 8.85 15.46 0.22
C PRO A 176 8.28 16.30 -0.93
N ALA A 177 9.11 16.55 -1.94
CA ALA A 177 8.66 17.24 -3.14
C ALA A 177 7.49 16.46 -3.79
N PRO A 178 6.45 17.14 -4.31
CA PRO A 178 5.40 16.47 -5.04
C PRO A 178 6.01 15.71 -6.24
N PRO A 179 5.50 14.51 -6.58
CA PRO A 179 6.00 13.79 -7.74
C PRO A 179 5.80 14.66 -8.99
N PRO A 180 6.74 14.64 -9.96
CA PRO A 180 6.57 15.37 -11.20
C PRO A 180 5.28 14.90 -11.90
N PRO A 181 4.55 15.80 -12.59
CA PRO A 181 3.36 15.41 -13.34
C PRO A 181 3.72 14.32 -14.35
N PRO A 182 2.82 13.36 -14.61
CA PRO A 182 3.07 12.35 -15.63
C PRO A 182 3.36 13.02 -16.98
N PRO A 183 4.26 12.47 -17.80
CA PRO A 183 4.49 13.00 -19.14
C PRO A 183 3.16 13.03 -19.91
N PRO A 184 2.93 14.04 -20.76
CA PRO A 184 1.73 14.10 -21.57
C PRO A 184 1.61 12.80 -22.38
N PRO A 185 0.38 12.28 -22.58
CA PRO A 185 0.20 11.12 -23.44
C PRO A 185 0.84 11.42 -24.80
N PRO A 186 1.49 10.43 -25.44
CA PRO A 186 2.03 10.62 -26.78
C PRO A 186 0.90 11.16 -27.67
N PRO A 187 1.19 12.12 -28.57
CA PRO A 187 0.18 12.64 -29.46
C PRO A 187 -0.49 11.46 -30.15
N LEU A 188 -1.82 11.47 -30.20
CA LEU A 188 -2.63 10.53 -30.97
C LEU A 188 -2.26 10.71 -32.44
N GLY A 189 -1.14 10.10 -32.84
CA GLY A 189 -0.78 9.90 -34.21
C GLY A 189 -1.91 9.10 -34.81
N ARG A 190 -2.55 9.65 -35.85
CA ARG A 190 -3.49 8.92 -36.68
C ARG A 190 -2.81 7.62 -37.08
N GLN A 191 -3.16 6.51 -36.45
CA GLN A 191 -2.88 5.22 -37.04
C GLN A 191 -3.61 5.21 -38.37
N PRO A 192 -2.94 4.95 -39.50
CA PRO A 192 -3.68 4.56 -40.69
C PRO A 192 -4.49 3.33 -40.31
N LEU A 193 -5.79 3.36 -40.59
CA LEU A 193 -6.65 2.19 -40.54
C LEU A 193 -6.08 1.14 -41.50
N SER A 194 -5.15 0.31 -41.04
CA SER A 194 -4.72 -0.88 -41.74
C SER A 194 -4.95 -2.09 -40.83
N ASN A 195 -5.88 -2.92 -41.31
CA ASN A 195 -6.22 -4.25 -40.85
C ASN A 195 -6.98 -4.33 -39.52
N ALA A 196 -8.28 -4.12 -39.64
CA ALA A 196 -9.26 -4.86 -38.85
C ALA A 196 -8.99 -6.37 -38.99
N SER A 197 -8.18 -6.93 -38.09
CA SER A 197 -8.31 -8.35 -37.74
C SER A 197 -9.62 -8.47 -36.98
N ALA A 198 -10.62 -9.00 -37.67
CA ALA A 198 -11.92 -9.30 -37.11
C ALA A 198 -11.76 -10.13 -35.84
N CYS A 199 -12.17 -9.56 -34.70
CA CYS A 199 -12.60 -10.35 -33.56
C CYS A 199 -13.72 -11.28 -34.03
N SER A 200 -13.39 -12.53 -34.31
CA SER A 200 -14.38 -13.58 -34.51
C SER A 200 -15.12 -13.75 -33.19
N LEU A 201 -16.38 -13.32 -33.16
CA LEU A 201 -17.33 -13.66 -32.10
C LEU A 201 -17.35 -15.19 -31.93
N PRO A 202 -17.42 -15.73 -30.70
CA PRO A 202 -17.65 -17.16 -30.52
C PRO A 202 -18.99 -17.55 -31.16
N LYS A 203 -18.97 -18.56 -32.04
CA LYS A 203 -20.18 -19.15 -32.62
C LYS A 203 -21.11 -19.59 -31.48
N LYS A 204 -22.38 -19.16 -31.53
CA LYS A 204 -23.44 -19.71 -30.67
C LYS A 204 -23.46 -21.24 -30.79
N PRO A 205 -23.58 -21.99 -29.69
CA PRO A 205 -23.80 -23.44 -29.76
C PRO A 205 -25.14 -23.72 -30.46
N PRO A 206 -25.24 -24.82 -31.23
CA PRO A 206 -26.48 -25.17 -31.93
C PRO A 206 -27.61 -25.45 -30.93
N LEU A 207 -28.82 -24.96 -31.23
CA LEU A 207 -30.03 -25.31 -30.49
C LEU A 207 -30.23 -26.84 -30.55
N THR A 208 -30.05 -27.50 -29.41
CA THR A 208 -30.53 -28.86 -29.20
C THR A 208 -32.06 -28.86 -29.27
N ARG A 209 -32.63 -29.58 -30.23
CA ARG A 209 -34.07 -29.90 -30.25
C ARG A 209 -34.44 -30.58 -28.93
N LYS A 210 -35.45 -30.06 -28.23
CA LYS A 210 -36.08 -30.74 -27.08
C LYS A 210 -36.55 -32.14 -27.54
N PRO A 211 -36.29 -33.22 -26.78
CA PRO A 211 -36.92 -34.50 -27.04
C PRO A 211 -38.43 -34.41 -26.80
N ALA A 212 -39.20 -35.10 -27.65
CA ALA A 212 -40.65 -35.20 -27.58
C ALA A 212 -41.12 -35.80 -26.23
N PRO A 213 -42.30 -35.41 -25.73
CA PRO A 213 -42.81 -35.93 -24.46
C PRO A 213 -43.09 -37.44 -24.59
N GLN A 214 -42.41 -38.24 -23.77
CA GLN A 214 -42.73 -39.66 -23.62
C GLN A 214 -44.07 -39.79 -22.88
N HIS A 215 -44.98 -40.55 -23.48
CA HIS A 215 -46.27 -40.93 -22.89
C HIS A 215 -46.06 -41.59 -21.52
N LYS A 216 -46.71 -41.06 -20.49
CA LYS A 216 -46.83 -41.72 -19.17
C LYS A 216 -47.61 -43.03 -19.34
N ALA A 217 -46.99 -44.15 -19.02
CA ALA A 217 -47.69 -45.40 -18.75
C ALA A 217 -48.38 -45.30 -17.36
N PRO A 218 -49.61 -45.83 -17.20
CA PRO A 218 -50.35 -45.72 -15.96
C PRO A 218 -49.81 -46.67 -14.88
N LEU A 219 -49.73 -46.14 -13.66
CA LEU A 219 -49.43 -46.86 -12.43
C LEU A 219 -50.59 -47.85 -12.14
N ALA A 220 -50.35 -49.15 -12.31
CA ALA A 220 -51.27 -50.18 -11.87
C ALA A 220 -51.10 -50.43 -10.36
N LYS A 221 -52.25 -50.58 -9.70
CA LYS A 221 -52.47 -50.67 -8.24
C LYS A 221 -51.96 -51.97 -7.63
N ASN A 222 -51.58 -51.86 -6.35
CA ASN A 222 -51.53 -52.85 -5.26
C ASN A 222 -52.01 -54.28 -5.56
N ARG A 223 -51.17 -55.25 -5.16
CA ARG A 223 -51.47 -56.16 -4.06
C ARG A 223 -50.19 -56.70 -3.43
#